data_AF-A0A9E3VXW0-F1
#
_entry.id   AF-A0A9E3VXW0-F1
#
_cell.length_a   1.000
_cell.length_b   1.000
_cell.length_c   1.000
_cell.angle_alpha   90.00
_cell.angle_beta   90.00
_cell.angle_gamma   90.00
#
_symmetry.space_group_name_H-M   'P 1'
#
loop_
_entity.id
_entity.type
_entity.pdbx_description
1 polymer ?
#
loop_
_entity_poly.entity_id
_entity_poly.type
_entity_poly.pdbx_seq_one_letter_code
_entity_poly.pdbx_strand_id
1 'polypeptide(L)'
;MFRDYKLTSGSIDEFRATRDGALLGASIAKRKGWKHGDSVDLRDQLGIIMTVSGIYFSGNEEQDNTIIADIEYVQDQYDRRGKANSIMVKLKQGAKADVVAGEIDAMDGPVGTSTQAETAYVSGMIEDLNDMISLSSLVILITLIVVFVSVGNTISMSVRDRTRQIGMLRTLGFKRWMVMLMVVAEAAMICLLGGVMGTCSAWLVLQLQDVTVQARSLNLAVSMPWDVIASALGVSLVIGVVGSMWPGFRASRMKMVDAIGSAD
;
A
#
# COMPACT_ATOMS: atom_id res chain seq x y z
N MET A 1 -23.36 5.72 -5.78
CA MET A 1 -22.33 4.69 -6.06
C MET A 1 -22.74 3.55 -7.03
N PHE A 2 -24.01 3.14 -7.18
CA PHE A 2 -24.38 1.87 -7.88
C PHE A 2 -25.08 2.02 -9.27
N ARG A 3 -24.75 3.04 -10.06
CA ARG A 3 -25.68 3.50 -11.12
C ARG A 3 -25.52 2.84 -12.51
N ASP A 4 -24.42 2.13 -12.81
CA ASP A 4 -24.13 1.64 -14.17
C ASP A 4 -23.41 0.27 -14.20
N TYR A 5 -23.94 -0.76 -13.56
CA TYR A 5 -23.39 -2.12 -13.70
C TYR A 5 -23.85 -2.78 -15.00
N LYS A 6 -22.90 -3.23 -15.81
CA LYS A 6 -23.20 -4.10 -16.95
C LYS A 6 -23.15 -5.55 -16.48
N LEU A 7 -24.25 -6.27 -16.61
CA LEU A 7 -24.26 -7.71 -16.34
C LEU A 7 -23.51 -8.43 -17.46
N THR A 8 -22.52 -9.22 -17.07
CA THR A 8 -21.75 -10.08 -17.98
C THR A 8 -22.41 -11.46 -18.09
N SER A 9 -23.06 -11.93 -17.03
CA SER A 9 -23.85 -13.17 -17.02
C SER A 9 -24.93 -13.15 -15.92
N GLY A 10 -26.05 -13.85 -16.13
CA GLY A 10 -27.17 -13.94 -15.19
C GLY A 10 -28.16 -12.77 -15.27
N SER A 11 -29.17 -12.78 -14.40
CA SER A 11 -30.21 -11.74 -14.35
C SER A 11 -30.38 -11.17 -12.94
N ILE A 12 -30.65 -9.86 -12.84
CA ILE A 12 -31.06 -9.22 -11.58
C ILE A 12 -32.37 -9.84 -11.07
N ASP A 13 -33.23 -10.32 -11.96
CA ASP A 13 -34.49 -10.94 -11.57
C ASP A 13 -34.27 -12.32 -10.92
N GLU A 14 -33.29 -13.09 -11.37
CA GLU A 14 -32.89 -14.35 -10.72
C GLU A 14 -32.28 -14.09 -9.35
N PHE A 15 -31.45 -13.05 -9.21
CA PHE A 15 -30.90 -12.63 -7.92
C PHE A 15 -32.01 -12.24 -6.93
N ARG A 16 -33.02 -11.49 -7.39
CA ARG A 16 -34.16 -11.09 -6.53
C ARG A 16 -35.09 -12.25 -6.18
N ALA A 17 -35.18 -13.25 -7.06
CA ALA A 17 -36.00 -14.44 -6.81
C ALA A 17 -35.35 -15.45 -5.87
N THR A 18 -34.01 -15.39 -5.73
CA THR A 18 -33.22 -16.38 -4.98
C THR A 18 -32.68 -15.78 -3.70
N ARG A 19 -33.15 -16.28 -2.55
CA ARG A 19 -32.78 -15.71 -1.23
C ARG A 19 -31.29 -15.89 -0.88
N ASP A 20 -30.68 -16.98 -1.32
CA ASP A 20 -29.25 -17.27 -1.23
C ASP A 20 -28.48 -16.81 -2.48
N GLY A 21 -29.07 -15.95 -3.30
CA GLY A 21 -28.46 -15.44 -4.52
C GLY A 21 -27.32 -14.45 -4.25
N ALA A 22 -26.26 -14.54 -5.05
CA ALA A 22 -25.11 -13.63 -5.02
C ALA A 22 -24.85 -13.02 -6.39
N LEU A 23 -24.65 -11.71 -6.44
CA LEU A 23 -24.06 -11.02 -7.59
C LEU A 23 -22.58 -10.79 -7.33
N LEU A 24 -21.73 -11.36 -8.18
CA LEU A 24 -20.28 -11.25 -8.07
C LEU A 24 -19.75 -10.20 -9.04
N GLY A 25 -18.76 -9.42 -8.63
CA GLY A 25 -17.97 -8.65 -9.58
C GLY A 25 -17.09 -9.55 -10.47
N ALA A 26 -16.81 -9.11 -11.69
CA ALA A 26 -16.06 -9.91 -12.66
C ALA A 26 -14.63 -10.27 -12.20
N SER A 27 -13.96 -9.39 -11.46
CA SER A 27 -12.58 -9.61 -10.98
C SER A 27 -12.52 -10.70 -9.91
N ILE A 28 -13.45 -10.69 -8.95
CA ILE A 28 -13.50 -11.73 -7.91
C ILE A 28 -13.91 -13.10 -8.51
N ALA A 29 -14.86 -13.11 -9.44
CA ALA A 29 -15.29 -14.34 -10.12
C ALA A 29 -14.13 -14.97 -10.90
N LYS A 30 -13.37 -14.16 -11.66
CA LYS A 30 -12.20 -14.64 -12.42
C LYS A 30 -11.09 -15.18 -11.52
N ARG A 31 -10.79 -14.49 -10.40
CA ARG A 31 -9.73 -14.89 -9.45
C ARG A 31 -10.06 -16.21 -8.75
N LYS A 32 -11.30 -16.38 -8.31
CA LYS A 32 -11.75 -17.60 -7.60
C LYS A 32 -12.20 -18.72 -8.55
N GLY A 33 -12.32 -18.44 -9.85
CA GLY A 33 -12.78 -19.39 -10.86
C GLY A 33 -14.28 -19.68 -10.81
N TRP A 34 -15.06 -18.84 -10.13
CA TRP A 34 -16.50 -19.00 -9.94
C TRP A 34 -17.29 -18.58 -11.18
N LYS A 35 -18.32 -19.36 -11.49
CA LYS A 35 -19.21 -19.14 -12.63
C LYS A 35 -20.64 -18.93 -12.16
N HIS A 36 -21.47 -18.40 -13.06
CA HIS A 36 -22.92 -18.36 -12.86
C HIS A 36 -23.46 -19.77 -12.59
N GLY A 37 -24.30 -19.91 -11.57
CA GLY A 37 -24.86 -21.18 -11.10
C GLY A 37 -24.02 -21.95 -10.09
N ASP A 38 -22.77 -21.53 -9.81
CA ASP A 38 -21.95 -22.20 -8.80
C ASP A 38 -22.45 -21.89 -7.37
N SER A 39 -22.33 -22.86 -6.47
CA SER A 39 -22.49 -22.62 -5.03
C SER A 39 -21.13 -22.28 -4.41
N VAL A 40 -21.00 -21.09 -3.85
CA VAL A 40 -19.74 -20.51 -3.37
C VAL A 40 -19.79 -20.23 -1.87
N ASP A 41 -18.70 -20.53 -1.15
CA ASP A 41 -18.52 -20.10 0.24
C ASP A 41 -17.81 -18.74 0.25
N LEU A 42 -18.50 -17.71 0.76
CA LEU A 42 -17.96 -16.33 0.76
C LEU A 42 -16.71 -16.16 1.60
N ARG A 43 -16.47 -17.04 2.59
CA ARG A 43 -15.38 -16.83 3.53
C ARG A 43 -14.50 -18.05 3.78
N ASP A 44 -14.61 -19.10 2.96
CA ASP A 44 -13.85 -20.37 3.05
C ASP A 44 -13.81 -21.01 4.47
N GLN A 45 -14.54 -20.44 5.45
CA GLN A 45 -14.41 -20.69 6.90
C GLN A 45 -15.67 -20.37 7.71
N LEU A 46 -16.68 -19.69 7.13
CA LEU A 46 -17.95 -19.42 7.81
C LEU A 46 -19.07 -20.36 7.35
N GLY A 47 -18.87 -21.14 6.27
CA GLY A 47 -19.89 -22.06 5.75
C GLY A 47 -21.11 -21.35 5.14
N ILE A 48 -20.96 -20.09 4.73
CA ILE A 48 -22.05 -19.31 4.13
C ILE A 48 -22.08 -19.63 2.64
N ILE A 49 -22.92 -20.59 2.27
CA ILE A 49 -23.08 -21.06 0.88
C ILE A 49 -24.10 -20.20 0.17
N MET A 50 -23.67 -19.50 -0.88
CA MET A 50 -24.54 -18.72 -1.75
C MET A 50 -24.45 -19.21 -3.18
N THR A 51 -25.55 -19.09 -3.92
CA THR A 51 -25.61 -19.45 -5.34
C THR A 51 -25.30 -18.22 -6.19
N VAL A 52 -24.38 -18.34 -7.14
CA VAL A 52 -24.00 -17.23 -8.03
C VAL A 52 -25.12 -16.97 -9.04
N SER A 53 -25.96 -15.98 -8.77
CA SER A 53 -27.09 -15.58 -9.62
C SER A 53 -26.67 -14.66 -10.77
N GLY A 54 -25.47 -14.06 -10.70
CA GLY A 54 -24.97 -13.21 -11.78
C GLY A 54 -23.57 -12.69 -11.55
N ILE A 55 -22.93 -12.25 -12.64
CA ILE A 55 -21.63 -11.61 -12.63
C ILE A 55 -21.76 -10.24 -13.29
N TYR A 56 -21.36 -9.18 -12.59
CA TYR A 56 -21.39 -7.81 -13.08
C TYR A 56 -19.99 -7.27 -13.37
N PHE A 57 -19.94 -6.31 -14.28
CA PHE A 57 -18.76 -5.54 -14.63
C PHE A 57 -19.08 -4.05 -14.55
N SER A 58 -18.36 -3.35 -13.70
CA SER A 58 -18.46 -1.91 -13.46
C SER A 58 -17.40 -1.11 -14.22
N GLY A 59 -16.34 -1.77 -14.72
CA GLY A 59 -15.18 -1.09 -15.31
C GLY A 59 -14.20 -0.53 -14.27
N ASN A 60 -14.48 -0.67 -12.98
CA ASN A 60 -13.58 -0.35 -11.88
C ASN A 60 -13.22 -1.65 -11.14
N GLU A 61 -11.94 -1.99 -11.10
CA GLU A 61 -11.45 -3.24 -10.51
C GLU A 61 -11.79 -3.40 -9.03
N GLU A 62 -11.86 -2.30 -8.27
CA GLU A 62 -12.25 -2.32 -6.85
C GLU A 62 -13.74 -2.70 -6.68
N GLN A 63 -14.61 -2.12 -7.50
CA GLN A 63 -16.03 -2.44 -7.50
C GLN A 63 -16.29 -3.85 -8.05
N ASP A 64 -15.47 -4.31 -9.00
CA ASP A 64 -15.53 -5.66 -9.56
C ASP A 64 -14.93 -6.73 -8.62
N ASN A 65 -14.39 -6.33 -7.48
CA ASN A 65 -13.96 -7.20 -6.38
C ASN A 65 -14.97 -7.31 -5.24
N THR A 66 -16.19 -6.78 -5.42
CA THR A 66 -17.25 -6.83 -4.40
C THR A 66 -18.25 -7.95 -4.66
N ILE A 67 -18.91 -8.42 -3.60
CA ILE A 67 -20.03 -9.36 -3.66
C ILE A 67 -21.28 -8.63 -3.14
N ILE A 68 -22.36 -8.69 -3.91
CA ILE A 68 -23.66 -8.17 -3.52
C ILE A 68 -24.56 -9.36 -3.20
N ALA A 69 -25.15 -9.35 -2.02
CA ALA A 69 -26.01 -10.41 -1.51
C ALA A 69 -27.26 -9.80 -0.90
N ASP A 70 -28.30 -10.62 -0.72
CA ASP A 70 -29.48 -10.19 0.01
C ASP A 70 -29.16 -9.93 1.50
N ILE A 71 -29.57 -8.77 1.99
CA ILE A 71 -29.24 -8.34 3.36
C ILE A 71 -29.88 -9.24 4.42
N GLU A 72 -31.08 -9.77 4.19
CA GLU A 72 -31.76 -10.63 5.16
C GLU A 72 -31.04 -11.97 5.27
N TYR A 73 -30.63 -12.55 4.13
CA TYR A 73 -29.85 -13.78 4.12
C TYR A 73 -28.52 -13.59 4.86
N VAL A 74 -27.78 -12.50 4.57
CA VAL A 74 -26.53 -12.21 5.27
C VAL A 74 -26.79 -12.03 6.77
N GLN A 75 -27.81 -11.26 7.17
CA GLN A 75 -28.13 -11.06 8.58
C GLN A 75 -28.49 -12.35 9.32
N ASP A 76 -29.19 -13.29 8.65
CA ASP A 76 -29.51 -14.61 9.20
C ASP A 76 -28.26 -15.42 9.50
N GLN A 77 -27.31 -15.43 8.57
CA GLN A 77 -26.06 -16.19 8.73
C GLN A 77 -25.14 -15.61 9.81
N TYR A 78 -25.24 -14.31 10.09
CA TYR A 78 -24.41 -13.63 11.08
C TYR A 78 -25.10 -13.42 12.44
N ASP A 79 -26.34 -13.86 12.62
CA ASP A 79 -27.17 -13.58 13.82
C ASP A 79 -27.25 -12.07 14.13
N ARG A 80 -27.43 -11.27 13.06
CA ARG A 80 -27.47 -9.78 13.12
C ARG A 80 -28.76 -9.23 12.51
N ARG A 81 -29.88 -9.95 12.64
CA ARG A 81 -31.19 -9.48 12.16
C ARG A 81 -31.50 -8.08 12.65
N GLY A 82 -31.93 -7.22 11.73
CA GLY A 82 -32.28 -5.83 12.02
C GLY A 82 -31.10 -4.89 12.26
N LYS A 83 -29.85 -5.33 12.05
CA LYS A 83 -28.65 -4.49 12.18
C LYS A 83 -28.02 -4.26 10.81
N ALA A 84 -27.75 -3.00 10.50
CA ALA A 84 -27.00 -2.59 9.30
C ALA A 84 -25.75 -1.81 9.70
N ASN A 85 -24.67 -1.95 8.93
CA ASN A 85 -23.46 -1.15 9.15
C ASN A 85 -23.65 0.29 8.65
N SER A 86 -24.41 0.47 7.56
CA SER A 86 -24.74 1.76 6.97
C SER A 86 -26.04 1.67 6.17
N ILE A 87 -26.77 2.79 6.09
CA ILE A 87 -28.00 2.92 5.31
C ILE A 87 -27.81 4.10 4.36
N MET A 88 -27.99 3.86 3.07
CA MET A 88 -27.83 4.91 2.05
C MET A 88 -29.20 5.45 1.64
N VAL A 89 -29.39 6.75 1.81
CA VAL A 89 -30.65 7.43 1.48
C VAL A 89 -30.47 8.29 0.25
N LYS A 90 -31.23 7.99 -0.81
CA LYS A 90 -31.19 8.76 -2.05
C LYS A 90 -32.13 9.97 -1.96
N LEU A 91 -31.57 11.17 -2.00
CA LEU A 91 -32.33 12.40 -1.96
C LEU A 91 -33.01 12.71 -3.31
N LYS A 92 -34.19 13.35 -3.23
CA LYS A 92 -34.84 13.94 -4.41
C LYS A 92 -34.05 15.16 -4.88
N GLN A 93 -34.12 15.47 -6.17
CA GLN A 93 -33.41 16.60 -6.78
C GLN A 93 -33.82 17.91 -6.09
N GLY A 94 -32.83 18.68 -5.62
CA GLY A 94 -33.04 19.97 -4.93
C GLY A 94 -33.12 19.90 -3.40
N ALA A 95 -33.12 18.71 -2.79
CA ALA A 95 -33.02 18.57 -1.34
C ALA A 95 -31.59 18.84 -0.83
N LYS A 96 -31.45 19.53 0.31
CA LYS A 96 -30.16 19.78 0.96
C LYS A 96 -29.82 18.62 1.89
N ALA A 97 -28.67 17.98 1.67
CA ALA A 97 -28.26 16.80 2.41
C ALA A 97 -28.11 17.03 3.92
N ASP A 98 -27.52 18.15 4.32
CA ASP A 98 -27.29 18.46 5.75
C ASP A 98 -28.60 18.63 6.53
N VAL A 99 -29.61 19.23 5.89
CA VAL A 99 -30.94 19.43 6.50
C VAL A 99 -31.65 18.08 6.68
N VAL A 100 -31.63 17.25 5.64
CA VAL A 100 -32.26 15.91 5.70
C VAL A 100 -31.52 15.00 6.67
N ALA A 101 -30.19 15.10 6.77
CA ALA A 101 -29.40 14.37 7.75
C ALA A 101 -29.80 14.73 9.18
N GLY A 102 -29.92 16.02 9.49
CA GLY A 102 -30.40 16.47 10.80
C GLY A 102 -31.85 16.05 11.09
N GLU A 103 -32.72 16.02 10.07
CA GLU A 103 -34.08 15.49 10.22
C GLU A 103 -34.09 13.99 10.53
N ILE A 104 -33.21 13.19 9.90
CA ILE A 104 -33.05 11.76 10.16
C ILE A 104 -32.52 11.52 11.57
N ASP A 105 -31.50 12.27 11.99
CA ASP A 105 -30.90 12.15 13.32
C ASP A 105 -31.87 12.58 14.44
N ALA A 106 -32.81 13.47 14.13
CA ALA A 106 -33.88 13.90 15.02
C ALA A 106 -35.07 12.92 15.09
N MET A 107 -35.15 11.92 14.20
CA MET A 107 -36.19 10.90 14.30
C MET A 107 -35.95 10.00 15.51
N ASP A 108 -36.98 9.85 16.35
CA ASP A 108 -36.92 8.95 17.49
C ASP A 108 -36.95 7.49 16.99
N GLY A 109 -35.77 6.88 16.96
CA GLY A 109 -35.53 5.55 16.44
C GLY A 109 -34.95 4.62 17.51
N PRO A 110 -35.08 3.29 17.34
CA PRO A 110 -34.54 2.32 18.29
C PRO A 110 -33.01 2.38 18.45
N VAL A 111 -32.31 3.05 17.53
CA VAL A 111 -30.86 3.26 17.54
C VAL A 111 -30.59 4.71 17.14
N GLY A 112 -29.76 5.42 17.90
CA GLY A 112 -29.29 6.76 17.52
C GLY A 112 -28.51 6.69 16.21
N THR A 113 -28.84 7.58 15.28
CA THR A 113 -28.17 7.66 13.98
C THR A 113 -27.14 8.80 13.98
N SER A 114 -26.08 8.62 13.20
CA SER A 114 -25.15 9.69 12.87
C SER A 114 -25.16 9.80 11.35
N THR A 115 -26.08 10.61 10.85
CA THR A 115 -26.33 10.76 9.43
C THR A 115 -25.48 11.89 8.89
N GLN A 116 -24.81 11.64 7.78
CA GLN A 116 -23.93 12.63 7.16
C GLN A 116 -24.21 12.66 5.66
N ALA A 117 -23.99 13.83 5.04
CA ALA A 117 -24.01 13.94 3.59
C ALA A 117 -22.95 13.01 3.00
N GLU A 118 -23.25 12.36 1.86
CA GLU A 118 -22.29 11.48 1.16
C GLU A 118 -20.97 12.21 0.88
N THR A 119 -21.01 13.51 0.57
CA THR A 119 -19.82 14.34 0.38
C THR A 119 -19.00 14.49 1.65
N ALA A 120 -19.62 14.67 2.81
CA ALA A 120 -18.92 14.79 4.09
C ALA A 120 -18.31 13.45 4.52
N TYR A 121 -19.03 12.35 4.29
CA TYR A 121 -18.53 11.00 4.53
C TYR A 121 -17.29 10.69 3.68
N VAL A 122 -17.34 10.99 2.37
CA VAL A 122 -16.20 10.82 1.46
C VAL A 122 -15.04 11.74 1.86
N SER A 123 -15.31 12.98 2.27
CA SER A 123 -14.27 13.88 2.77
C SER A 123 -13.59 13.33 4.03
N GLY A 124 -14.35 12.81 5.00
CA GLY A 124 -13.78 12.16 6.18
C GLY A 124 -12.91 10.96 5.84
N MET A 125 -13.34 10.12 4.89
CA MET A 125 -12.50 9.01 4.40
C MET A 125 -11.18 9.49 3.77
N ILE A 126 -11.21 10.61 3.03
CA ILE A 126 -10.00 11.20 2.45
C ILE A 126 -9.08 11.76 3.54
N GLU A 127 -9.63 12.39 4.57
CA GLU A 127 -8.87 12.88 5.72
C GLU A 127 -8.19 11.73 6.47
N ASP A 128 -8.92 10.65 6.77
CA ASP A 128 -8.37 9.45 7.41
C ASP A 128 -7.20 8.85 6.59
N LEU A 129 -7.36 8.76 5.27
CA LEU A 129 -6.30 8.30 4.38
C LEU A 129 -5.08 9.24 4.40
N ASN A 130 -5.31 10.55 4.39
CA ASN A 130 -4.23 11.54 4.46
C ASN A 130 -3.47 11.45 5.79
N ASP A 131 -4.15 11.22 6.91
CA ASP A 131 -3.53 11.04 8.21
C ASP A 131 -2.67 9.77 8.24
N MET A 132 -3.17 8.66 7.69
CA MET A 132 -2.38 7.43 7.55
C MET A 132 -1.14 7.63 6.67
N ILE A 133 -1.27 8.34 5.55
CA ILE A 133 -0.15 8.68 4.66
C ILE A 133 0.85 9.59 5.38
N SER A 134 0.38 10.58 6.15
CA SER A 134 1.20 11.53 6.89
C SER A 134 2.03 10.82 7.97
N LEU A 135 1.41 9.96 8.77
CA LEU A 135 2.10 9.15 9.78
C LEU A 135 3.14 8.22 9.14
N SER A 136 2.78 7.56 8.03
CA SER A 136 3.71 6.71 7.29
C SER A 136 4.89 7.50 6.73
N SER A 137 4.63 8.70 6.21
CA SER A 137 5.67 9.60 5.69
C SER A 137 6.65 10.04 6.79
N LEU A 138 6.17 10.28 8.00
CA LEU A 138 7.02 10.58 9.16
C LEU A 138 7.95 9.41 9.50
N VAL A 139 7.43 8.18 9.52
CA VAL A 139 8.24 6.98 9.78
C VAL A 139 9.29 6.76 8.68
N ILE A 140 8.90 6.97 7.42
CA ILE A 140 9.82 6.91 6.27
C ILE A 140 10.94 7.93 6.44
N LEU A 141 10.62 9.19 6.78
CA LEU A 141 11.61 10.24 6.99
C LEU A 141 12.62 9.87 8.09
N ILE A 142 12.14 9.38 9.24
CA ILE A 142 13.01 8.95 10.35
C ILE A 142 13.92 7.80 9.89
N THR A 143 13.35 6.82 9.18
CA THR A 143 14.10 5.67 8.67
C THR A 143 15.18 6.11 7.68
N LEU A 144 14.87 7.06 6.79
CA LEU A 144 15.86 7.62 5.85
C LEU A 144 17.04 8.28 6.58
N ILE A 145 16.78 9.01 7.66
CA ILE A 145 17.84 9.63 8.48
C ILE A 145 18.71 8.54 9.12
N VAL A 146 18.11 7.49 9.68
CA VAL A 146 18.85 6.38 10.28
C VAL A 146 19.71 5.67 9.25
N VAL A 147 19.17 5.38 8.07
CA VAL A 147 19.92 4.76 6.96
C VAL A 147 21.06 5.67 6.52
N PHE A 148 20.82 6.97 6.36
CA PHE A 148 21.84 7.94 5.98
C PHE A 148 23.04 7.94 6.94
N VAL A 149 22.77 7.98 8.25
CA VAL A 149 23.80 7.93 9.30
C VAL A 149 24.52 6.57 9.29
N SER A 150 23.78 5.48 9.12
CA SER A 150 24.32 4.12 9.05
C SER A 150 25.30 3.95 7.89
N VAL A 151 24.91 4.38 6.68
CA VAL A 151 25.77 4.35 5.48
C VAL A 151 27.04 5.16 5.73
N GLY A 152 26.92 6.38 6.27
CA GLY A 152 28.07 7.22 6.58
C GLY A 152 29.05 6.52 7.54
N ASN A 153 28.53 5.84 8.56
CA ASN A 153 29.35 5.09 9.52
C ASN A 153 30.05 3.88 8.86
N THR A 154 29.32 3.08 8.08
CA THR A 154 29.84 1.90 7.40
C THR A 154 30.93 2.26 6.39
N ILE A 155 30.72 3.31 5.58
CA ILE A 155 31.75 3.77 4.63
C ILE A 155 32.95 4.35 5.36
N SER A 156 32.75 5.06 6.47
CA SER A 156 33.86 5.53 7.33
C SER A 156 34.69 4.38 7.90
N MET A 157 34.06 3.24 8.22
CA MET A 157 34.74 2.02 8.66
C MET A 157 35.52 1.39 7.49
N SER A 158 34.87 1.15 6.35
CA SER A 158 35.51 0.58 5.14
C SER A 158 36.74 1.37 4.68
N VAL A 159 36.66 2.71 4.71
CA VAL A 159 37.79 3.58 4.38
C VAL A 159 38.97 3.40 5.35
N ARG A 160 38.70 3.24 6.65
CA ARG A 160 39.74 3.07 7.68
C ARG A 160 40.50 1.77 7.44
N ASP A 161 39.81 0.68 7.16
CA ASP A 161 40.42 -0.63 6.88
C ASP A 161 41.30 -0.61 5.62
N ARG A 162 40.99 0.27 4.65
CA ARG A 162 41.70 0.38 3.37
C ARG A 162 42.62 1.60 3.27
N THR A 163 42.96 2.25 4.38
CA THR A 163 43.79 3.46 4.40
C THR A 163 45.13 3.27 3.67
N ARG A 164 45.78 2.11 3.84
CA ARG A 164 47.05 1.77 3.16
C ARG A 164 46.90 1.70 1.63
N GLN A 165 45.79 1.14 1.14
CA GLN A 165 45.51 1.04 -0.29
C GLN A 165 45.27 2.42 -0.90
N ILE A 166 44.52 3.27 -0.20
CA ILE A 166 44.28 4.66 -0.60
C ILE A 166 45.62 5.43 -0.64
N GLY A 167 46.50 5.22 0.35
CA GLY A 167 47.85 5.76 0.38
C GLY A 167 48.68 5.38 -0.85
N MET A 168 48.67 4.09 -1.24
CA MET A 168 49.38 3.60 -2.43
C MET A 168 48.82 4.18 -3.75
N LEU A 169 47.50 4.30 -3.90
CA LEU A 169 46.90 4.93 -5.07
C LEU A 169 47.37 6.39 -5.22
N ARG A 170 47.50 7.09 -4.09
CA ARG A 170 48.00 8.47 -4.08
C ARG A 170 49.47 8.60 -4.42
N THR A 171 50.32 7.64 -4.06
CA THR A 171 51.74 7.67 -4.44
C THR A 171 51.93 7.38 -5.93
N LEU A 172 51.04 6.60 -6.53
CA LEU A 172 50.96 6.36 -7.98
C LEU A 172 50.43 7.57 -8.77
N GLY A 173 50.07 8.69 -8.10
CA GLY A 173 49.66 9.93 -8.76
C GLY A 173 48.15 10.10 -8.94
N PHE A 174 47.31 9.23 -8.36
CA PHE A 174 45.85 9.41 -8.42
C PHE A 174 45.42 10.72 -7.73
N LYS A 175 44.53 11.46 -8.39
CA LYS A 175 43.99 12.72 -7.88
C LYS A 175 43.01 12.46 -6.72
N ARG A 176 42.89 13.43 -5.81
CA ARG A 176 41.97 13.36 -4.64
C ARG A 176 40.52 13.03 -5.03
N TRP A 177 40.04 13.64 -6.10
CA TRP A 177 38.67 13.45 -6.57
C TRP A 177 38.43 12.04 -7.12
N MET A 178 39.45 11.36 -7.67
CA MET A 178 39.33 9.97 -8.14
C MET A 178 39.16 9.00 -6.96
N VAL A 179 39.90 9.22 -5.87
CA VAL A 179 39.74 8.46 -4.62
C VAL A 179 38.34 8.69 -4.04
N MET A 180 37.89 9.95 -3.99
CA MET A 180 36.53 10.28 -3.54
C MET A 180 35.47 9.59 -4.40
N LEU A 181 35.59 9.65 -5.73
CA LEU A 181 34.63 9.06 -6.66
C LEU A 181 34.59 7.53 -6.53
N MET A 182 35.74 6.88 -6.29
CA MET A 182 35.80 5.45 -6.01
C MET A 182 35.01 5.06 -4.75
N VAL A 183 35.19 5.81 -3.65
CA VAL A 183 34.45 5.58 -2.40
C VAL A 183 32.95 5.84 -2.56
N VAL A 184 32.59 6.90 -3.27
CA VAL A 184 31.19 7.23 -3.56
C VAL A 184 30.55 6.16 -4.45
N ALA A 185 31.28 5.65 -5.44
CA ALA A 185 30.80 4.58 -6.32
C ALA A 185 30.60 3.26 -5.55
N GLU A 186 31.50 2.91 -4.61
CA GLU A 186 31.33 1.75 -3.73
C GLU A 186 30.05 1.87 -2.89
N ALA A 187 29.85 3.04 -2.27
CA ALA A 187 28.64 3.30 -1.48
C ALA A 187 27.36 3.28 -2.32
N ALA A 188 27.40 3.89 -3.51
CA ALA A 188 26.29 3.90 -4.46
C ALA A 188 25.90 2.49 -4.89
N MET A 189 26.87 1.61 -5.19
CA MET A 189 26.60 0.22 -5.54
C MET A 189 25.96 -0.55 -4.39
N ILE A 190 26.46 -0.39 -3.16
CA ILE A 190 25.89 -1.05 -1.97
C ILE A 190 24.45 -0.58 -1.74
N CYS A 191 24.19 0.72 -1.84
CA CYS A 191 22.84 1.27 -1.64
C CYS A 191 21.88 0.88 -2.76
N LEU A 192 22.34 0.82 -4.01
CA LEU A 192 21.54 0.33 -5.14
C LEU A 192 21.16 -1.14 -4.94
N LEU A 193 22.11 -2.00 -4.57
CA LEU A 193 21.84 -3.41 -4.28
C LEU A 193 20.84 -3.56 -3.13
N GLY A 194 21.02 -2.79 -2.05
CA GLY A 194 20.06 -2.74 -0.95
C GLY A 194 18.67 -2.27 -1.40
N GLY A 195 18.60 -1.26 -2.27
CA GLY A 195 17.36 -0.76 -2.86
C GLY A 195 16.66 -1.80 -3.73
N VAL A 196 17.40 -2.53 -4.57
CA VAL A 196 16.87 -3.64 -5.39
C VAL A 196 16.35 -4.76 -4.50
N MET A 197 17.13 -5.19 -3.51
CA MET A 197 16.72 -6.25 -2.57
C MET A 197 15.49 -5.83 -1.74
N GLY A 198 15.47 -4.60 -1.25
CA GLY A 198 14.33 -4.04 -0.51
C GLY A 198 13.06 -3.98 -1.37
N THR A 199 13.19 -3.50 -2.61
CA THR A 199 12.09 -3.45 -3.58
C THR A 199 11.57 -4.86 -3.91
N CYS A 200 12.46 -5.82 -4.15
CA CYS A 200 12.09 -7.22 -4.39
C CYS A 200 11.39 -7.84 -3.17
N SER A 201 11.86 -7.52 -1.97
CA SER A 201 11.26 -8.01 -0.72
C SER A 201 9.87 -7.40 -0.50
N ALA A 202 9.71 -6.10 -0.76
CA ALA A 202 8.40 -5.44 -0.70
C ALA A 202 7.42 -6.03 -1.71
N TRP A 203 7.87 -6.26 -2.95
CA TRP A 203 7.06 -6.92 -3.98
C TRP A 203 6.65 -8.33 -3.55
N LEU A 204 7.58 -9.11 -2.99
CA LEU A 204 7.30 -10.46 -2.49
C LEU A 204 6.27 -10.42 -1.34
N VAL A 205 6.40 -9.49 -0.40
CA VAL A 205 5.42 -9.33 0.69
C VAL A 205 4.03 -9.00 0.15
N LEU A 206 3.92 -8.12 -0.86
CA LEU A 206 2.64 -7.81 -1.49
C LEU A 206 2.00 -9.04 -2.14
N GLN A 207 2.78 -9.91 -2.79
CA GLN A 207 2.28 -11.16 -3.36
C GLN A 207 1.88 -12.19 -2.28
N LEU A 208 2.52 -12.16 -1.11
CA LEU A 208 2.22 -13.06 0.00
C LEU A 208 1.04 -12.58 0.86
N GLN A 209 0.64 -11.31 0.76
CA GLN A 209 -0.45 -10.72 1.56
C GLN A 209 -1.86 -11.23 1.21
N ASP A 210 -2.03 -12.00 0.13
CA ASP A 210 -3.24 -12.81 -0.09
C ASP A 210 -3.50 -13.82 1.06
N VAL A 211 -2.52 -14.05 1.95
CA VAL A 211 -2.56 -15.06 3.02
C VAL A 211 -2.86 -14.49 4.42
N THR A 212 -2.80 -13.16 4.64
CA THR A 212 -3.02 -12.57 5.99
C THR A 212 -4.44 -12.02 6.20
N VAL A 213 -5.18 -12.72 7.06
CA VAL A 213 -6.61 -12.62 7.37
C VAL A 213 -7.15 -11.20 7.70
N GLN A 214 -6.31 -10.24 8.11
CA GLN A 214 -6.76 -8.89 8.48
C GLN A 214 -6.72 -7.86 7.33
N ALA A 215 -5.91 -8.07 6.28
CA ALA A 215 -5.92 -7.21 5.09
C ALA A 215 -7.12 -7.53 4.16
N ARG A 216 -7.72 -8.72 4.33
CA ARG A 216 -8.86 -9.25 3.55
C ARG A 216 -10.14 -8.40 3.65
N SER A 217 -10.26 -7.53 4.66
CA SER A 217 -11.43 -6.66 4.84
C SER A 217 -11.33 -5.32 4.11
N LEU A 218 -10.12 -4.83 3.82
CA LEU A 218 -9.93 -3.53 3.16
C LEU A 218 -9.63 -3.65 1.66
N ASN A 219 -9.27 -4.84 1.15
CA ASN A 219 -9.09 -5.16 -0.29
C ASN A 219 -8.49 -4.03 -1.15
N LEU A 220 -7.55 -3.28 -0.59
CA LEU A 220 -6.82 -2.25 -1.32
C LEU A 220 -5.88 -2.98 -2.28
N ALA A 221 -6.19 -2.92 -3.58
CA ALA A 221 -5.30 -3.37 -4.62
C ALA A 221 -4.08 -2.45 -4.64
N VAL A 222 -3.09 -2.73 -3.79
CA VAL A 222 -1.82 -2.00 -3.76
C VAL A 222 -1.03 -2.44 -4.99
N SER A 223 -1.23 -1.71 -6.09
CA SER A 223 -0.39 -1.84 -7.27
C SER A 223 0.96 -1.19 -6.99
N MET A 224 2.03 -1.82 -7.49
CA MET A 224 3.39 -1.30 -7.40
C MET A 224 3.79 -0.78 -8.79
N PRO A 225 3.44 0.48 -9.12
CA PRO A 225 3.77 1.05 -10.42
C PRO A 225 5.28 1.20 -10.58
N TRP A 226 5.75 1.11 -11.81
CA TRP A 226 7.17 1.25 -12.17
C TRP A 226 7.77 2.59 -11.70
N ASP A 227 6.96 3.64 -11.62
CA ASP A 227 7.39 4.96 -11.13
C ASP A 227 7.79 4.95 -9.64
N VAL A 228 7.11 4.14 -8.82
CA VAL A 228 7.44 3.98 -7.40
C VAL A 228 8.74 3.18 -7.24
N ILE A 229 8.95 2.16 -8.08
CA ILE A 229 10.21 1.41 -8.10
C ILE A 229 11.36 2.32 -8.51
N ALA A 230 11.18 3.08 -9.59
CA ALA A 230 12.20 4.00 -10.10
C ALA A 230 12.54 5.07 -9.07
N SER A 231 11.55 5.64 -8.39
CA SER A 231 11.79 6.63 -7.33
C SER A 231 12.47 6.02 -6.10
N ALA A 232 12.12 4.80 -5.69
CA ALA A 232 12.80 4.10 -4.59
C ALA A 232 14.29 3.82 -4.91
N LEU A 233 14.60 3.37 -6.12
CA LEU A 233 15.98 3.17 -6.59
C LEU A 233 16.73 4.49 -6.74
N GLY A 234 16.04 5.56 -7.18
CA GLY A 234 16.61 6.90 -7.22
C GLY A 234 16.98 7.41 -5.83
N VAL A 235 16.08 7.23 -4.85
CA VAL A 235 16.31 7.61 -3.45
C VAL A 235 17.46 6.81 -2.85
N SER A 236 17.54 5.49 -3.08
CA SER A 236 18.65 4.68 -2.57
C SER A 236 20.00 5.12 -3.13
N LEU A 237 20.06 5.47 -4.42
CA LEU A 237 21.25 6.04 -5.05
C LEU A 237 21.65 7.38 -4.42
N VAL A 238 20.67 8.28 -4.23
CA VAL A 238 20.91 9.60 -3.61
C VAL A 238 21.46 9.44 -2.20
N ILE A 239 20.90 8.54 -1.38
CA ILE A 239 21.41 8.27 -0.03
C ILE A 239 22.84 7.75 -0.08
N GLY A 240 23.16 6.82 -0.98
CA GLY A 240 24.51 6.30 -1.14
C GLY A 240 25.52 7.39 -1.51
N VAL A 241 25.15 8.28 -2.44
CA VAL A 241 26.02 9.38 -2.88
C VAL A 241 26.20 10.43 -1.78
N VAL A 242 25.11 10.93 -1.22
CA VAL A 242 25.15 12.03 -0.24
C VAL A 242 25.74 11.52 1.09
N GLY A 243 25.37 10.32 1.53
CA GLY A 243 25.84 9.71 2.78
C GLY A 243 27.34 9.37 2.76
N SER A 244 27.89 9.05 1.58
CA SER A 244 29.32 8.76 1.41
C SER A 244 30.17 9.99 1.05
N MET A 245 29.55 11.13 0.75
CA MET A 245 30.27 12.33 0.29
C MET A 245 31.23 12.86 1.37
N TRP A 246 30.77 12.93 2.62
CA TRP A 246 31.58 13.35 3.75
C TRP A 246 32.77 12.41 4.04
N PRO A 247 32.56 11.09 4.25
CA PRO A 247 33.68 10.17 4.49
C PRO A 247 34.59 10.03 3.27
N GLY A 248 34.07 10.08 2.04
CA GLY A 248 34.86 10.07 0.81
C GLY A 248 35.75 11.31 0.68
N PHE A 249 35.23 12.49 1.06
CA PHE A 249 36.03 13.70 1.12
C PHE A 249 37.14 13.59 2.17
N ARG A 250 36.82 13.09 3.37
CA ARG A 250 37.82 12.86 4.43
C ARG A 250 38.90 11.88 3.98
N ALA A 251 38.52 10.78 3.33
CA ALA A 251 39.43 9.80 2.76
C ALA A 251 40.39 10.42 1.75
N SER A 252 39.86 11.26 0.85
CA SER A 252 40.64 11.95 -0.17
C SER A 252 41.67 12.95 0.38
N ARG A 253 41.52 13.38 1.64
CA ARG A 253 42.39 14.35 2.31
C ARG A 253 43.33 13.75 3.35
N MET A 254 43.28 12.44 3.59
CA MET A 254 44.23 11.78 4.50
C MET A 254 45.68 12.02 4.03
N LYS A 255 46.53 12.46 4.95
CA LYS A 255 47.95 12.74 4.68
C LYS A 255 48.71 11.42 4.62
N MET A 256 49.61 11.27 3.65
CA MET A 256 50.40 10.05 3.46
C MET A 256 51.24 9.68 4.70
N VAL A 257 51.62 10.66 5.51
CA VAL A 257 52.42 10.43 6.73
C VAL A 257 51.60 9.74 7.84
N ASP A 258 50.31 10.07 7.95
CA ASP A 258 49.40 9.46 8.94
C ASP A 258 49.03 8.01 8.55
N ALA A 259 49.07 7.68 7.26
CA ALA A 259 48.80 6.34 6.75
C ALA A 259 49.95 5.34 7.00
N ILE A 260 51.14 5.83 7.33
CA ILE A 260 52.33 5.02 7.62
C ILE A 260 52.67 5.07 9.13
N GLY A 261 52.37 6.18 9.82
CA GLY A 261 52.67 6.38 11.24
C GLY A 261 51.58 5.92 12.24
N SER A 262 50.46 5.36 11.79
CA SER A 262 49.41 4.81 12.67
C SER A 262 49.55 3.31 12.97
N ALA A 263 50.73 2.74 12.66
CA ALA A 263 51.14 1.42 13.11
C ALA A 263 52.10 1.57 14.30
N ASP A 264 51.55 1.95 15.44
CA ASP A 264 52.04 1.64 16.80
C ASP A 264 50.83 1.59 17.75
#